data_AF-A0A917XW40-F1
#
_entry.id   AF-A0A917XW40-F1
#
_cell.length_a   1.000
_cell.length_b   1.000
_cell.length_c   1.000
_cell.angle_alpha   90.00
_cell.angle_beta   90.00
_cell.angle_gamma   90.00
#
_symmetry.space_group_name_H-M   'P 1'
#
loop_
_entity.id
_entity.type
_entity.pdbx_description
1 polymer ?
#
loop_
_entity_poly.entity_id
_entity_poly.type
_entity_poly.pdbx_seq_one_letter_code
_entity_poly.pdbx_strand_id
1 'polypeptide(L)' 'MSKTKFELDRKGVADLMKSGNMQKVLKGYATGIRNRSGAGYEQDIYVGKNRANARVWADTPQAKTDNLKNNTLLKSVK' A
#
# COMPACT_ATOMS: atom_id res chain seq x y z
N MET A 1 -35.28 -13.18 -24.53
CA MET A 1 -34.42 -12.70 -23.42
C MET A 1 -34.31 -11.20 -23.51
N SER A 2 -34.74 -10.46 -22.49
CA SER A 2 -34.58 -9.01 -22.46
C SER A 2 -33.09 -8.67 -22.41
N LYS A 3 -32.68 -7.58 -23.08
CA LYS A 3 -31.29 -7.09 -23.03
C LYS A 3 -31.03 -6.48 -21.66
N THR A 4 -30.64 -7.28 -20.68
CA THR A 4 -30.21 -6.78 -19.38
C THR A 4 -28.83 -6.14 -19.53
N LYS A 5 -28.71 -4.85 -19.20
CA LYS A 5 -27.44 -4.11 -19.24
C LYS A 5 -26.87 -4.06 -17.83
N PHE A 6 -25.68 -4.61 -17.64
CA PHE A 6 -24.93 -4.49 -16.39
C PHE A 6 -24.00 -3.29 -16.49
N GLU A 7 -24.11 -2.36 -15.54
CA GLU A 7 -23.26 -1.17 -15.47
C GLU A 7 -22.51 -1.14 -14.13
N LEU A 8 -21.24 -0.74 -14.18
CA LEU A 8 -20.40 -0.65 -13.00
C LEU A 8 -20.80 0.56 -12.15
N ASP A 9 -21.07 0.35 -10.87
CA ASP A 9 -21.20 1.43 -9.90
C ASP A 9 -19.82 2.07 -9.61
N ARG A 10 -19.50 3.10 -10.37
CA ARG A 10 -18.25 3.85 -10.23
C ARG A 10 -18.11 4.51 -8.86
N LYS A 11 -19.23 4.96 -8.26
CA LYS A 11 -19.23 5.60 -6.94
C LYS A 11 -18.92 4.56 -5.87
N GLY A 12 -19.62 3.43 -5.91
CA GLY A 12 -19.38 2.30 -5.01
C GLY A 12 -17.95 1.78 -5.09
N VAL A 13 -17.37 1.68 -6.30
CA VAL A 13 -15.94 1.32 -6.46
C VAL A 13 -15.02 2.35 -5.80
N ALA A 14 -15.26 3.65 -6.01
CA ALA A 14 -14.43 4.69 -5.38
C ALA A 14 -14.52 4.64 -3.85
N ASP A 15 -15.71 4.40 -3.30
CA ASP A 15 -15.92 4.26 -1.86
C ASP A 15 -15.25 3.00 -1.30
N LEU A 16 -15.33 1.88 -2.01
CA LEU A 16 -14.58 0.66 -1.69
C LEU A 16 -13.07 0.90 -1.65
N MET A 17 -12.52 1.62 -2.64
CA MET A 17 -11.08 1.92 -2.74
C MET A 17 -10.56 2.83 -1.60
N LYS A 18 -11.44 3.58 -0.93
CA LYS A 18 -11.11 4.41 0.25
C LYS A 18 -11.43 3.71 1.58
N SER A 19 -12.20 2.62 1.53
CA SER A 19 -12.76 1.96 2.70
C SER A 19 -11.71 1.50 3.70
N GLY A 20 -12.12 1.36 4.97
CA GLY A 20 -11.25 0.80 6.01
C GLY A 20 -10.81 -0.64 5.71
N ASN A 21 -11.61 -1.42 4.97
CA ASN A 21 -11.22 -2.76 4.53
C ASN A 21 -10.07 -2.71 3.52
N MET A 22 -10.12 -1.79 2.56
CA MET A 22 -9.00 -1.58 1.63
C MET A 22 -7.74 -1.11 2.35
N GLN A 23 -7.88 -0.21 3.33
CA GLN A 23 -6.76 0.23 4.16
C GLN A 23 -6.12 -0.93 4.95
N LYS A 24 -6.92 -1.87 5.49
CA LYS A 24 -6.39 -3.07 6.16
C LYS A 24 -5.59 -3.96 5.22
N VAL A 25 -6.09 -4.17 4.00
CA VAL A 25 -5.37 -4.94 2.96
C VAL A 25 -4.04 -4.27 2.63
N LEU A 26 -4.04 -2.98 2.35
CA LEU A 26 -2.83 -2.21 2.04
C LEU A 26 -1.83 -2.20 3.21
N LYS A 27 -2.33 -2.08 4.45
CA LYS A 27 -1.50 -2.19 5.67
C LYS A 27 -0.84 -3.55 5.78
N GLY A 28 -1.53 -4.63 5.40
CA GLY A 28 -0.96 -5.98 5.35
C GLY A 28 0.24 -6.06 4.41
N TYR A 29 0.08 -5.58 3.18
CA TYR A 29 1.18 -5.52 2.20
C TYR A 29 2.36 -4.66 2.69
N ALA A 30 2.08 -3.45 3.21
CA ALA A 30 3.12 -2.57 3.74
C ALA A 30 3.87 -3.22 4.92
N THR A 31 3.15 -3.90 5.82
CA THR A 31 3.75 -4.64 6.95
C THR A 31 4.67 -5.76 6.47
N GLY A 32 4.26 -6.48 5.43
CA GLY A 32 5.11 -7.49 4.80
C GLY A 32 6.41 -6.91 4.25
N ILE A 33 6.32 -5.80 3.52
CA ILE A 33 7.49 -5.11 2.95
C ILE A 33 8.40 -4.58 4.08
N ARG A 34 7.84 -3.88 5.07
CA ARG A 34 8.58 -3.31 6.19
C ARG A 34 9.34 -4.41 6.97
N ASN A 35 8.66 -5.51 7.28
CA ASN A 35 9.27 -6.61 8.02
C ASN A 35 10.41 -7.29 7.25
N ARG A 36 10.30 -7.41 5.91
CA ARG A 36 11.38 -7.92 5.07
C ARG A 36 12.57 -6.96 4.97
N SER A 37 12.32 -5.65 5.02
CA SER A 37 13.37 -4.64 4.99
C SER A 37 14.16 -4.53 6.30
N GLY A 38 13.56 -4.95 7.43
CA GLY A 38 14.24 -5.00 8.72
C GLY A 38 14.09 -3.73 9.56
N ALA A 39 14.96 -3.57 10.55
CA ALA A 39 14.88 -2.50 11.55
C ALA A 39 15.12 -1.11 10.93
N GLY A 40 14.40 -0.10 11.45
CA GLY A 40 14.57 1.29 11.03
C GLY A 40 13.81 1.68 9.75
N TYR A 41 12.99 0.77 9.22
CA TYR A 41 11.99 1.05 8.19
C TYR A 41 10.62 1.25 8.83
N GLU A 42 9.88 2.24 8.33
CA GLU A 42 8.56 2.60 8.81
C GLU A 42 7.51 2.52 7.70
N GLN A 43 6.24 2.55 8.11
CA GLN A 43 5.12 2.53 7.19
C GLN A 43 3.97 3.42 7.66
N ASP A 44 3.15 3.87 6.71
CA ASP A 44 1.90 4.59 6.99
C ASP A 44 0.78 4.19 6.02
N ILE A 45 -0.40 4.72 6.30
CA ILE A 45 -1.58 4.64 5.44
C ILE A 45 -2.12 6.05 5.26
N TYR A 46 -2.46 6.39 4.02
CA TYR A 46 -3.07 7.67 3.67
C TYR A 46 -4.26 7.46 2.73
N VAL A 47 -5.39 8.11 3.02
CA VAL A 47 -6.55 8.12 2.14
C VAL A 47 -6.53 9.39 1.32
N GLY A 48 -6.17 9.27 0.05
CA GLY A 48 -6.22 10.37 -0.90
C GLY A 48 -7.61 10.57 -1.50
N LYS A 49 -7.71 11.53 -2.43
CA LYS A 49 -8.97 11.90 -3.09
C LYS A 49 -9.73 10.70 -3.70
N ASN A 50 -9.00 9.76 -4.30
CA ASN A 50 -9.59 8.68 -5.10
C ASN A 50 -9.41 7.27 -4.49
N ARG A 51 -8.44 7.08 -3.59
CA ARG A 51 -8.06 5.75 -3.06
C ARG A 51 -7.21 5.87 -1.80
N ALA A 52 -7.19 4.79 -1.02
CA ALA A 52 -6.17 4.59 0.00
C ALA A 52 -4.84 4.17 -0.62
N ASN A 53 -3.74 4.62 -0.01
CA ASN A 53 -2.37 4.24 -0.34
C ASN A 53 -1.64 3.82 0.94
N ALA A 54 -0.64 2.96 0.80
CA ALA A 54 0.32 2.65 1.85
C ALA A 54 1.73 3.01 1.39
N ARG A 55 2.56 3.50 2.31
CA ARG A 55 3.97 3.79 2.05
C ARG A 55 4.83 3.00 3.01
N VAL A 56 6.02 2.62 2.54
CA VAL A 56 7.12 2.11 3.36
C VAL A 56 8.38 2.92 3.02
N TRP A 57 9.14 3.35 4.02
CA TRP A 57 10.36 4.13 3.81
C TRP A 57 11.44 3.79 4.85
N ALA A 58 12.68 4.14 4.52
CA ALA A 58 13.79 4.10 5.48
C ALA A 58 13.75 5.36 6.35
N ASP A 59 13.54 5.18 7.65
CA ASP A 59 13.41 6.30 8.58
C ASP A 59 14.76 6.67 9.21
N THR A 60 15.45 5.66 9.72
CA THR A 60 16.75 5.82 10.40
C THR A 60 17.91 6.02 9.41
N PRO A 61 19.00 6.70 9.83
CA PRO A 61 20.22 6.84 9.01
C PRO A 61 20.81 5.49 8.55
N GLN A 62 20.74 4.48 9.42
CA GLN A 62 21.19 3.12 9.14
C GLN A 62 20.35 2.47 8.04
N ALA A 63 19.03 2.52 8.15
CA ALA A 63 18.12 2.01 7.13
C ALA A 63 18.25 2.76 5.79
N LYS A 64 18.52 4.08 5.82
CA LYS A 64 18.76 4.85 4.58
C LYS A 64 20.02 4.38 3.88
N THR A 65 21.09 4.15 4.64
CA THR A 65 22.36 3.64 4.11
C THR A 65 22.22 2.21 3.59
N ASP A 66 21.52 1.34 4.33
CA ASP A 66 21.22 -0.03 3.91
C ASP A 66 20.42 -0.03 2.60
N ASN A 67 19.32 0.73 2.54
CA ASN A 67 18.50 0.82 1.34
C ASN A 67 19.31 1.28 0.12
N LEU A 68 20.16 2.29 0.30
CA LEU A 68 20.99 2.85 -0.77
C LEU A 68 22.01 1.83 -1.30
N LYS A 69 22.66 1.07 -0.41
CA LYS A 69 23.69 0.08 -0.78
C LYS A 69 23.09 -1.20 -1.34
N ASN A 70 21.96 -1.64 -0.79
CA ASN A 70 21.44 -2.98 -1.00
C ASN A 70 20.15 -3.03 -1.85
N ASN A 71 19.57 -1.88 -2.18
CA ASN A 71 18.26 -1.79 -2.84
C ASN A 71 17.16 -2.52 -2.06
N THR A 72 17.23 -2.45 -0.73
CA THR A 72 16.42 -3.25 0.20
C THR A 72 14.93 -3.13 -0.08
N LEU A 73 14.38 -1.91 -0.20
CA LEU A 73 12.95 -1.72 -0.48
C LEU A 73 12.53 -2.35 -1.80
N LEU A 74 13.33 -2.19 -2.87
CA LEU A 74 13.03 -2.77 -4.18
C LEU A 74 12.98 -4.30 -4.13
N LYS A 75 13.88 -4.92 -3.37
CA LYS A 75 13.94 -6.38 -3.17
C LYS A 75 12.85 -6.89 -2.23
N SER A 76 12.36 -6.02 -1.34
CA SER A 76 11.29 -6.32 -0.39
C SER A 76 9.89 -6.25 -1.01
N VAL A 77 9.72 -5.73 -2.23
CA VAL A 77 8.43 -5.80 -2.96
C VAL A 77 8.31 -7.18 -3.63
N LYS A 78 7.66 -8.11 -2.94
CA LYS A 78 7.30 -9.44 -3.42
C LYS A 78 5.91 -9.79 -2.93
#